data_AF-A0A0L6WIP9-F1
#
_entry.id   AF-A0A0L6WIP9-F1
#
_cell.length_a   1.000
_cell.length_b   1.000
_cell.length_c   1.000
_cell.angle_alpha   90.00
_cell.angle_beta   90.00
_cell.angle_gamma   90.00
#
_symmetry.space_group_name_H-M   'P 1'
#
loop_
_entity.id
_entity.type
_entity.pdbx_description
1 polymer ?
#
loop_
_entity_poly.entity_id
_entity_poly.type
_entity_poly.pdbx_seq_one_letter_code
_entity_poly.pdbx_strand_id
1 'polypeptide(L)'
;MKGGIGTGLTVNVRSSEELGAVVGNLTEKEDAGFFGHRNAGLLRATLGHLRMHTEKITIRDITDSPESEMESKARKMARKAVDNQRLLALPLIPTELHLIRAKLSKITQAKAYKWLREMSSPIEQPRTTRMLKEIRDSVEETCSKRPSIQQVWKSMKSRDFPRQIRIFLWNSAHNAYKVGSYWDCT
;
A
#
# COMPACT_ATOMS: atom_id res chain seq x y z
N MET A 1 9.78 -32.87 -2.12
CA MET A 1 10.42 -31.82 -1.29
C MET A 1 10.38 -32.26 0.16
N LYS A 2 11.46 -32.89 0.66
CA LYS A 2 11.58 -33.38 2.03
C LYS A 2 12.80 -32.70 2.65
N GLY A 3 12.55 -31.60 3.34
CA GLY A 3 13.58 -30.79 3.99
C GLY A 3 12.95 -29.76 4.91
N GLY A 4 11.87 -30.13 5.58
CA GLY A 4 11.30 -29.30 6.63
C GLY A 4 12.05 -29.50 7.93
N ILE A 5 12.15 -28.43 8.71
CA ILE A 5 12.74 -28.47 10.06
C ILE A 5 11.85 -29.40 10.92
N GLY A 6 12.34 -30.59 11.24
CA GLY A 6 11.62 -31.64 11.96
C GLY A 6 11.54 -31.44 13.47
N THR A 7 11.76 -30.21 13.96
CA THR A 7 11.62 -29.87 15.37
C THR A 7 10.34 -29.06 15.58
N GLY A 8 9.54 -29.46 16.56
CA GLY A 8 8.35 -28.71 16.96
C GLY A 8 8.75 -27.31 17.43
N LEU A 9 8.13 -26.28 16.83
CA LEU A 9 8.41 -24.89 17.14
C LEU A 9 7.37 -24.37 18.14
N THR A 10 7.81 -23.90 19.30
CA THR A 10 6.97 -23.10 20.20
C THR A 10 7.39 -21.65 20.12
N VAL A 11 6.46 -20.76 19.80
CA VAL A 11 6.69 -19.31 19.82
C VAL A 11 5.82 -18.71 20.91
N ASN A 12 6.47 -18.08 21.90
CA ASN A 12 5.78 -17.35 22.97
C ASN A 12 5.74 -15.87 22.61
N VAL A 13 4.56 -15.26 22.67
CA VAL A 13 4.36 -13.85 22.31
C VAL A 13 3.56 -13.17 23.42
N ARG A 14 3.98 -11.96 23.81
CA ARG A 14 3.36 -11.15 24.88
C ARG A 14 2.47 -10.02 24.34
N SER A 15 2.35 -9.92 23.02
CA SER A 15 1.51 -8.93 22.35
C SER A 15 0.32 -9.64 21.71
N SER A 16 -0.84 -9.52 22.36
CA SER A 16 -2.10 -10.05 21.85
C SER A 16 -2.49 -9.42 20.51
N GLU A 17 -2.12 -8.16 20.27
CA GLU A 17 -2.34 -7.46 19.01
C GLU A 17 -1.50 -8.06 17.87
N GLU A 18 -0.22 -8.33 18.10
CA GLU A 18 0.66 -8.96 17.11
C GLU A 18 0.24 -10.41 16.83
N LEU A 19 -0.19 -11.13 17.86
CA LEU A 19 -0.77 -12.46 17.73
C LEU A 19 -2.05 -12.43 16.90
N GLY A 20 -2.98 -11.51 17.17
CA GLY A 20 -4.18 -11.34 16.38
C GLY A 20 -3.88 -10.91 14.94
N ALA A 21 -2.83 -10.14 14.72
CA ALA A 21 -2.38 -9.75 13.39
C ALA A 21 -1.87 -10.96 12.57
N VAL A 22 -1.13 -11.87 13.21
CA VAL A 22 -0.55 -13.06 12.54
C VAL A 22 -1.56 -14.20 12.44
N VAL A 23 -2.28 -14.52 13.51
CA VAL A 23 -3.12 -15.73 13.61
C VAL A 23 -4.59 -15.44 13.26
N GLY A 24 -5.09 -14.24 13.59
CA GLY A 24 -6.50 -13.89 13.40
C GLY A 24 -6.88 -13.80 11.92
N ASN A 25 -7.96 -14.48 11.52
CA ASN A 25 -8.50 -14.54 10.16
C ASN A 25 -7.43 -14.77 9.07
N LEU A 26 -6.48 -15.66 9.35
CA LEU A 26 -5.33 -15.89 8.48
C LEU A 26 -5.75 -16.25 7.04
N THR A 27 -6.74 -17.11 6.88
CA THR A 27 -7.25 -17.53 5.56
C THR A 27 -7.78 -16.34 4.75
N GLU A 28 -8.53 -15.43 5.37
CA GLU A 28 -9.07 -14.26 4.68
C GLU A 28 -7.96 -13.27 4.30
N LYS A 29 -6.99 -13.08 5.19
CA LYS A 29 -5.83 -12.22 4.94
C LYS A 29 -4.98 -12.78 3.80
N GLU A 30 -4.73 -14.09 3.78
CA GLU A 30 -4.04 -14.77 2.68
C GLU A 30 -4.81 -14.66 1.36
N ASP A 31 -6.13 -14.88 1.38
CA ASP A 31 -6.97 -14.78 0.19
C ASP A 31 -6.96 -13.36 -0.38
N ALA A 32 -6.91 -12.34 0.47
CA ALA A 32 -6.74 -10.93 0.10
C ALA A 32 -5.27 -10.55 -0.20
N GLY A 33 -4.33 -11.48 -0.06
CA GLY A 33 -2.90 -11.23 -0.21
C GLY A 33 -2.36 -10.21 0.79
N PHE A 34 -2.91 -10.07 1.99
CA PHE A 34 -2.49 -9.10 3.01
C PHE A 34 -2.58 -7.64 2.55
N PHE A 35 -3.35 -7.36 1.51
CA PHE A 35 -3.48 -6.00 0.97
C PHE A 35 -4.19 -5.07 1.98
N GLY A 36 -3.67 -3.85 2.15
CA GLY A 36 -4.22 -2.86 3.09
C GLY A 36 -3.70 -2.99 4.53
N HIS A 37 -2.84 -3.98 4.82
CA HIS A 37 -2.13 -4.04 6.08
C HIS A 37 -0.79 -3.31 6.00
N ARG A 38 -0.49 -2.46 7.00
CA ARG A 38 0.77 -1.69 7.06
C ARG A 38 2.01 -2.58 6.97
N ASN A 39 1.95 -3.77 7.58
CA ASN A 39 3.06 -4.71 7.69
C ASN A 39 2.91 -5.92 6.75
N ALA A 40 2.23 -5.76 5.61
CA ALA A 40 1.92 -6.86 4.68
C ALA A 40 3.16 -7.69 4.28
N GLY A 41 4.29 -7.03 4.02
CA GLY A 41 5.55 -7.72 3.68
C GLY A 41 6.08 -8.60 4.81
N LEU A 42 6.08 -8.09 6.05
CA LEU A 42 6.53 -8.82 7.23
C LEU A 42 5.62 -10.03 7.51
N LEU A 43 4.30 -9.83 7.45
CA LEU A 43 3.32 -10.90 7.67
C LEU A 43 3.45 -12.04 6.65
N ARG A 44 3.69 -11.70 5.38
CA ARG A 44 3.93 -12.70 4.34
C ARG A 44 5.23 -13.46 4.59
N ALA A 45 6.29 -12.77 5.01
CA ALA A 45 7.57 -13.41 5.30
C ALA A 45 7.50 -14.35 6.49
N THR A 46 6.92 -13.89 7.60
CA THR A 46 6.75 -14.71 8.80
C THR A 46 5.90 -15.93 8.51
N LEU A 47 4.75 -15.76 7.84
CA LEU A 47 3.89 -16.87 7.46
C LEU A 47 4.59 -17.86 6.53
N GLY A 48 5.35 -17.37 5.54
CA GLY A 48 6.13 -18.21 4.63
C GLY A 48 7.10 -19.11 5.39
N HIS A 49 7.82 -18.54 6.38
CA HIS A 49 8.71 -19.32 7.24
C HIS A 49 7.97 -20.29 8.16
N LEU A 50 6.83 -19.89 8.73
CA LEU A 50 6.02 -20.81 9.54
C LEU A 50 5.57 -22.02 8.71
N ARG A 51 5.16 -21.81 7.45
CA ARG A 51 4.76 -22.91 6.54
C ARG A 51 5.90 -23.83 6.09
N MET A 52 7.17 -23.44 6.29
CA MET A 52 8.31 -24.35 6.04
C MET A 52 8.43 -25.44 7.10
N HIS A 53 7.84 -25.26 8.28
CA HIS A 53 7.83 -26.30 9.30
C HIS A 53 6.87 -27.42 8.90
N THR A 54 7.37 -28.65 8.93
CA THR A 54 6.56 -29.86 8.70
C THR A 54 5.91 -30.34 9.99
N GLU A 55 6.49 -29.98 11.14
CA GLU A 55 6.00 -30.34 12.46
C GLU A 55 5.07 -29.27 13.06
N LYS A 56 4.33 -29.66 14.10
CA LYS A 56 3.35 -28.79 14.77
C LYS A 56 4.02 -27.52 15.32
N ILE A 57 3.53 -26.37 14.88
CA ILE A 57 3.87 -25.07 15.46
C ILE A 57 2.83 -24.71 16.52
N THR A 58 3.29 -24.34 17.71
CA THR A 58 2.42 -23.85 18.79
C THR A 58 2.78 -22.41 19.10
N ILE A 59 1.84 -21.50 18.89
CA ILE A 59 1.98 -20.09 19.25
C ILE A 59 1.19 -19.88 20.55
N ARG A 60 1.85 -19.37 21.59
CA ARG A 60 1.23 -19.14 22.91
C ARG A 60 1.21 -17.66 23.24
N ASP A 61 0.05 -17.19 23.69
CA ASP A 61 -0.08 -15.90 24.37
C ASP A 61 0.40 -16.05 25.82
N ILE A 62 1.41 -15.28 26.19
CA ILE A 62 2.02 -15.27 27.53
C ILE A 62 1.83 -13.91 28.22
N THR A 63 0.88 -13.09 27.76
CA THR A 63 0.63 -11.74 28.29
C THR A 63 0.44 -11.75 29.81
N ASP A 64 -0.34 -12.69 30.33
CA ASP A 64 -0.68 -12.81 31.76
C ASP A 64 0.31 -13.69 32.57
N SER A 65 1.35 -14.21 31.92
CA SER A 65 2.32 -15.11 32.57
C SER A 65 3.51 -14.35 33.15
N PRO A 66 4.11 -14.85 34.26
CA PRO A 66 5.31 -14.26 34.84
C PRO A 66 6.47 -14.29 33.83
N GLU A 67 7.29 -13.22 33.81
CA GLU A 67 8.40 -13.10 32.86
C GLU A 67 9.42 -14.21 33.09
N SER A 68 9.66 -15.03 32.05
CA SER A 68 10.70 -16.04 32.08
C SER A 68 12.09 -15.44 31.80
N GLU A 69 13.15 -16.13 32.25
CA GLU A 69 14.53 -15.71 31.98
C GLU A 69 14.83 -15.62 30.47
N MET A 70 14.20 -16.49 29.66
CA MET A 70 14.31 -16.48 28.20
C MET A 70 13.69 -15.22 27.59
N GLU A 71 12.54 -14.75 28.10
CA GLU A 71 11.90 -13.52 27.64
C GLU A 71 12.77 -12.29 27.95
N SER A 72 13.32 -12.23 29.17
CA SER A 72 14.21 -11.14 29.56
C SER A 72 15.43 -11.05 28.63
N LYS A 73 16.03 -12.20 28.30
CA LYS A 73 17.13 -12.31 27.32
C LYS A 73 16.69 -11.84 25.93
N ALA A 74 15.54 -12.29 25.45
CA ALA A 74 15.00 -11.89 24.15
C ALA A 74 14.75 -10.37 24.07
N ARG A 75 14.15 -9.78 25.12
CA ARG A 75 13.90 -8.35 25.23
C ARG A 75 15.19 -7.54 25.24
N LYS A 76 16.21 -8.02 25.96
CA LYS A 76 17.54 -7.41 25.99
C LYS A 76 18.21 -7.44 24.62
N MET A 77 18.08 -8.54 23.87
CA MET A 77 18.59 -8.63 22.50
C MET A 77 17.85 -7.70 21.55
N ALA A 78 16.52 -7.63 21.64
CA ALA A 78 15.72 -6.72 20.82
C ALA A 78 16.10 -5.25 21.06
N ARG A 79 16.29 -4.84 22.33
CA ARG A 79 16.74 -3.48 22.67
C ARG A 79 18.11 -3.16 22.06
N LYS A 80 19.09 -4.06 22.23
CA LYS A 80 20.41 -3.92 21.62
C LYS A 80 20.36 -3.83 20.08
N ALA A 81 19.40 -4.50 19.45
CA ALA A 81 19.23 -4.46 18.00
C ALA A 81 18.71 -3.09 17.51
N VAL A 82 17.85 -2.43 18.29
CA VAL A 82 17.39 -1.05 18.01
C VAL A 82 18.57 -0.09 18.02
N ASP A 83 19.45 -0.20 19.02
CA ASP A 83 20.60 0.68 19.19
C ASP A 83 21.64 0.51 18.05
N ASN A 84 21.77 -0.69 17.51
CA ASN A 84 22.77 -1.00 16.49
C ASN A 84 22.35 -0.63 15.05
N GLN A 85 21.14 -0.10 14.85
CA GLN A 85 20.61 0.41 13.56
C GLN A 85 20.88 -0.48 12.33
N ARG A 86 21.04 -1.79 12.54
CA ARG A 86 21.36 -2.72 11.47
C ARG A 86 20.13 -2.89 10.60
N LEU A 87 20.25 -2.58 9.30
CA LEU A 87 19.18 -2.81 8.35
C LEU A 87 18.75 -4.28 8.43
N LEU A 88 17.51 -4.52 8.84
CA LEU A 88 16.90 -5.84 8.81
C LEU A 88 16.70 -6.22 7.34
N ALA A 89 17.68 -6.93 6.78
CA ALA A 89 17.46 -7.66 5.55
C ALA A 89 16.43 -8.76 5.87
N LEU A 90 15.22 -8.60 5.35
CA LEU A 90 14.20 -9.62 5.52
C LEU A 90 14.72 -10.92 4.89
N PRO A 91 14.63 -12.06 5.60
CA PRO A 91 15.04 -13.33 5.03
C PRO A 91 14.28 -13.59 3.73
N LEU A 92 14.99 -14.10 2.73
CA LEU A 92 14.41 -14.41 1.43
C LEU A 92 13.34 -15.50 1.62
N ILE A 93 12.08 -15.16 1.35
CA ILE A 93 10.97 -16.11 1.42
C ILE A 93 11.20 -17.17 0.33
N PRO A 94 11.13 -18.47 0.64
CA PRO A 94 11.27 -19.51 -0.37
C PRO A 94 10.21 -19.35 -1.45
N THR A 95 10.66 -19.36 -2.71
CA THR A 95 9.86 -19.03 -3.91
C THR A 95 8.60 -19.88 -4.10
N GLU A 96 8.53 -21.06 -3.51
CA GLU A 96 7.39 -21.97 -3.67
C GLU A 96 6.24 -21.72 -2.68
N LEU A 97 6.51 -21.07 -1.53
CA LEU A 97 5.49 -20.70 -0.54
C LEU A 97 5.03 -19.23 -0.68
N HIS A 98 5.49 -18.59 -1.74
CA HIS A 98 5.18 -17.24 -2.12
C HIS A 98 3.73 -17.15 -2.62
N LEU A 99 2.76 -17.06 -1.71
CA LEU A 99 1.46 -16.46 -2.00
C LEU A 99 1.67 -14.96 -2.20
N ILE A 100 2.38 -14.58 -3.27
CA ILE A 100 2.71 -13.19 -3.62
C ILE A 100 1.42 -12.39 -3.86
N ARG A 101 0.35 -13.09 -4.24
CA ARG A 101 -0.85 -12.53 -4.83
C ARG A 101 -2.09 -13.07 -4.15
N ALA A 102 -3.08 -12.21 -4.02
CA ALA A 102 -4.43 -12.59 -3.62
C ALA A 102 -4.99 -13.68 -4.55
N LYS A 103 -5.82 -14.56 -4.00
CA LYS A 103 -6.51 -15.57 -4.82
C LYS A 103 -7.50 -14.86 -5.75
N LEU A 104 -7.34 -15.06 -7.05
CA LEU A 104 -8.23 -14.48 -8.07
C LEU A 104 -9.68 -14.96 -7.90
N SER A 105 -9.89 -16.17 -7.40
CA SER A 105 -11.23 -16.71 -7.10
C SER A 105 -11.93 -16.04 -5.92
N LYS A 106 -11.21 -15.26 -5.10
CA LYS A 106 -11.72 -14.64 -3.86
C LYS A 106 -11.73 -13.11 -3.91
N ILE A 107 -11.10 -12.52 -4.94
CA ILE A 107 -11.06 -11.08 -5.12
C ILE A 107 -12.31 -10.57 -5.84
N THR A 108 -12.81 -9.40 -5.46
CA THR A 108 -13.85 -8.70 -6.20
C THR A 108 -13.22 -7.66 -7.13
N GLN A 109 -13.89 -7.33 -8.24
CA GLN A 109 -13.43 -6.29 -9.16
C GLN A 109 -13.17 -4.95 -8.44
N ALA A 110 -14.03 -4.57 -7.48
CA ALA A 110 -13.86 -3.35 -6.70
C ALA A 110 -12.55 -3.35 -5.88
N LYS A 111 -12.22 -4.49 -5.22
CA LYS A 111 -10.96 -4.65 -4.50
C LYS A 111 -9.77 -4.63 -5.48
N ALA A 112 -9.85 -5.40 -6.56
CA ALA A 112 -8.82 -5.45 -7.60
C ALA A 112 -8.49 -4.05 -8.15
N TYR A 113 -9.51 -3.29 -8.49
CA TYR A 113 -9.35 -1.93 -9.03
C TYR A 113 -8.72 -0.98 -8.02
N LYS A 114 -9.17 -1.03 -6.75
CA LYS A 114 -8.56 -0.27 -5.67
C LYS A 114 -7.07 -0.60 -5.54
N TRP A 115 -6.72 -1.88 -5.61
CA TRP A 115 -5.34 -2.33 -5.47
C TRP A 115 -4.45 -1.86 -6.61
N LEU A 116 -4.92 -2.02 -7.86
CA LEU A 116 -4.21 -1.53 -9.03
C LEU A 116 -3.99 -0.03 -8.97
N ARG A 117 -4.98 0.73 -8.48
CA ARG A 117 -4.88 2.18 -8.34
C ARG A 117 -3.89 2.63 -7.26
N GLU A 118 -3.76 1.88 -6.17
CA GLU A 118 -2.77 2.14 -5.12
C GLU A 118 -1.35 1.71 -5.54
N MET A 119 -1.21 0.65 -6.34
CA MET A 119 0.08 0.19 -6.88
C MET A 119 0.58 1.07 -8.03
N SER A 120 -0.35 1.64 -8.81
CA SER A 120 0.02 2.49 -9.93
C SER A 120 0.49 3.83 -9.40
N SER A 121 1.74 4.19 -9.70
CA SER A 121 2.16 5.59 -9.61
C SER A 121 1.22 6.42 -10.47
N PRO A 122 0.80 7.61 -10.01
CA PRO A 122 -0.01 8.49 -10.84
C PRO A 122 0.77 8.73 -12.14
N ILE A 123 0.19 8.29 -13.26
CA ILE A 123 0.78 8.52 -14.57
C ILE A 123 0.83 10.03 -14.74
N GLU A 124 2.05 10.58 -14.77
CA GLU A 124 2.21 11.99 -15.13
C GLU A 124 1.62 12.16 -16.52
N GLN A 125 0.71 13.11 -16.67
CA GLN A 125 0.13 13.48 -17.95
C GLN A 125 0.77 14.80 -18.37
N PRO A 126 1.88 14.79 -19.14
CA PRO A 126 2.67 16.00 -19.40
C PRO A 126 1.82 17.11 -20.02
N ARG A 127 0.86 16.74 -20.87
CA ARG A 127 -0.08 17.66 -21.50
C ARG A 127 -0.99 18.35 -20.47
N THR A 128 -1.59 17.59 -19.57
CA THR A 128 -2.45 18.11 -18.50
C THR A 128 -1.64 19.00 -17.55
N THR A 129 -0.42 18.60 -17.19
CA THR A 129 0.46 19.41 -16.33
C THR A 129 0.83 20.74 -17.00
N ARG A 130 1.10 20.73 -18.32
CA ARG A 130 1.38 21.94 -19.09
C ARG A 130 0.17 22.87 -19.12
N MET A 131 -1.01 22.37 -19.49
CA MET A 131 -2.26 23.15 -19.51
C MET A 131 -2.58 23.74 -18.12
N LEU A 132 -2.41 22.96 -17.05
CA LEU A 132 -2.62 23.45 -15.69
C LEU A 132 -1.64 24.57 -15.32
N LYS A 133 -0.41 24.53 -15.81
CA LYS A 133 0.56 25.60 -15.62
C LYS A 133 0.11 26.86 -16.36
N GLU A 134 -0.23 26.74 -17.65
CA GLU A 134 -0.72 27.86 -18.48
C GLU A 134 -1.95 28.53 -17.85
N ILE A 135 -2.93 27.74 -17.39
CA ILE A 135 -4.12 28.27 -16.70
C ILE A 135 -3.75 29.03 -15.43
N ARG A 136 -2.82 28.50 -14.63
CA ARG A 136 -2.38 29.16 -13.38
C ARG A 136 -1.63 30.45 -13.66
N ASP A 137 -0.77 30.46 -14.67
CA ASP A 137 0.04 31.61 -15.06
C ASP A 137 -0.89 32.71 -15.62
N SER A 138 -1.85 32.37 -16.48
CA SER A 138 -2.85 33.32 -16.99
C SER A 138 -3.75 33.93 -15.89
N VAL A 139 -4.16 33.12 -14.90
CA VAL A 139 -4.93 33.64 -13.76
C VAL A 139 -4.07 34.53 -12.85
N GLU A 140 -2.80 34.21 -12.68
CA GLU A 140 -1.86 35.04 -11.93
C GLU A 140 -1.64 36.39 -12.60
N GLU A 141 -1.48 36.42 -13.93
CA GLU A 141 -1.38 37.66 -14.71
C GLU A 141 -2.64 38.53 -14.59
N THR A 142 -3.82 37.91 -14.57
CA THR A 142 -5.09 38.65 -14.56
C THR A 142 -5.53 39.09 -13.16
N CYS A 143 -5.29 38.26 -12.14
CA CYS A 143 -5.84 38.45 -10.79
C CYS A 143 -4.77 38.69 -9.73
N SER A 144 -3.48 38.76 -10.11
CA SER A 144 -2.32 38.87 -9.21
C SER A 144 -2.26 37.81 -8.10
N LYS A 145 -2.95 36.68 -8.30
CA LYS A 145 -3.02 35.56 -7.36
C LYS A 145 -2.93 34.25 -8.12
N ARG A 146 -1.93 33.44 -7.77
CA ARG A 146 -1.74 32.13 -8.38
C ARG A 146 -2.59 31.05 -7.68
N PRO A 147 -3.58 30.44 -8.36
CA PRO A 147 -4.38 29.40 -7.74
C PRO A 147 -3.58 28.10 -7.58
N SER A 148 -3.97 27.28 -6.61
CA SER A 148 -3.50 25.90 -6.50
C SER A 148 -4.16 25.02 -7.57
N ILE A 149 -3.53 23.90 -7.93
CA ILE A 149 -4.10 22.94 -8.89
C ILE A 149 -5.48 22.46 -8.44
N GLN A 150 -5.67 22.25 -7.13
CA GLN A 150 -6.95 21.86 -6.57
C GLN A 150 -8.03 22.93 -6.76
N GLN A 151 -7.67 24.21 -6.60
CA GLN A 151 -8.60 25.33 -6.83
C GLN A 151 -9.02 25.42 -8.30
N VAL A 152 -8.09 25.23 -9.24
CA VAL A 152 -8.39 25.17 -10.68
C VAL A 152 -9.38 24.05 -10.99
N TRP A 153 -9.15 22.84 -10.47
CA TRP A 153 -10.09 21.73 -10.69
C TRP A 153 -11.45 21.96 -10.02
N LYS A 154 -11.47 22.61 -8.85
CA LYS A 154 -12.71 22.93 -8.14
C LYS A 154 -13.54 23.96 -8.90
N SER A 155 -12.91 25.01 -9.45
CA SER A 155 -13.61 26.06 -10.19
C SER A 155 -14.25 25.54 -11.48
N MET A 156 -13.56 24.64 -12.22
CA MET A 156 -14.12 23.98 -13.40
C MET A 156 -15.37 23.13 -13.11
N LYS A 157 -15.53 22.68 -11.86
CA LYS A 157 -16.69 21.90 -11.41
C LYS A 157 -17.77 22.75 -10.75
N SER A 158 -17.66 24.09 -10.77
CA SER A 158 -18.64 24.96 -10.11
C SER A 158 -20.06 24.74 -10.66
N ARG A 159 -21.05 24.83 -9.77
CA ARG A 159 -22.47 24.71 -10.14
C ARG A 159 -22.95 25.90 -10.96
N ASP A 160 -22.21 26.99 -10.94
CA ASP A 160 -22.49 28.22 -11.69
C ASP A 160 -22.47 28.01 -13.21
N PHE A 161 -21.73 27.00 -13.69
CA PHE A 161 -21.69 26.64 -15.10
C PHE A 161 -22.70 25.52 -15.43
N PRO A 162 -23.38 25.57 -16.59
CA PRO A 162 -24.10 24.41 -17.13
C PRO A 162 -23.18 23.18 -17.28
N ARG A 163 -23.78 21.98 -17.22
CA ARG A 163 -23.04 20.71 -17.30
C ARG A 163 -22.15 20.61 -18.55
N GLN A 164 -22.64 21.07 -19.69
CA GLN A 164 -21.90 21.02 -20.96
C GLN A 164 -20.62 21.87 -20.90
N ILE A 165 -20.69 23.07 -20.31
CA ILE A 165 -19.53 23.95 -20.13
C ILE A 165 -18.51 23.31 -19.19
N ARG A 166 -18.95 22.70 -18.08
CA ARG A 166 -18.03 21.98 -17.17
C ARG A 166 -17.28 20.86 -17.87
N ILE A 167 -17.98 20.09 -18.71
CA ILE A 167 -17.37 19.01 -19.50
C ILE A 167 -16.36 19.59 -20.48
N PHE A 168 -16.72 20.68 -21.17
CA PHE A 168 -15.81 21.37 -22.08
C PHE A 168 -14.55 21.86 -21.38
N LEU A 169 -14.66 22.58 -20.27
CA LEU A 169 -13.51 23.08 -19.49
C LEU A 169 -12.62 21.93 -19.01
N TRP A 170 -13.22 20.85 -18.49
CA TRP A 170 -12.47 19.68 -18.04
C TRP A 170 -11.69 19.01 -19.19
N ASN A 171 -12.33 18.80 -20.35
CA ASN A 171 -11.69 18.21 -21.52
C ASN A 171 -10.59 19.10 -22.11
N SER A 172 -10.82 20.42 -22.17
CA SER A 172 -9.83 21.39 -22.64
C SER A 172 -8.61 21.45 -21.72
N ALA A 173 -8.79 21.40 -20.39
CA ALA A 173 -7.70 21.35 -19.43
C ALA A 173 -6.86 20.04 -19.52
N HIS A 174 -7.46 18.94 -19.96
CA HIS A 174 -6.75 17.70 -20.27
C HIS A 174 -6.15 17.68 -21.69
N ASN A 175 -6.27 18.77 -22.46
CA ASN A 175 -5.90 18.84 -23.88
C ASN A 175 -6.54 17.70 -24.71
N ALA A 176 -7.78 17.32 -24.38
CA ALA A 176 -8.53 16.26 -25.06
C ALA A 176 -9.27 16.77 -26.30
N TYR A 177 -9.52 18.07 -26.38
CA TYR A 177 -10.10 18.74 -27.54
C TYR A 177 -9.03 19.45 -28.35
N LYS A 178 -9.25 19.49 -29.67
CA LYS A 178 -8.43 20.28 -30.59
C LYS A 178 -8.85 21.75 -30.46
N VAL A 179 -8.24 22.48 -29.54
CA VAL A 179 -8.46 23.93 -29.31
C VAL A 179 -7.11 24.64 -29.14
N GLY A 180 -7.08 25.97 -29.28
CA GLY A 180 -5.84 26.76 -29.20
C GLY A 180 -4.90 26.47 -30.37
N SER A 181 -3.70 25.95 -30.09
CA SER A 181 -2.65 25.63 -31.08
C SER A 181 -3.05 24.76 -32.28
N TYR A 182 -4.19 24.05 -32.21
CA TYR A 182 -4.72 23.30 -33.35
C TYR A 182 -5.44 24.17 -34.38
N TRP A 183 -5.81 25.40 -34.02
CA TRP A 183 -6.59 26.35 -34.81
C TRP A 183 -5.74 27.54 -35.27
N ASP A 184 -4.54 27.68 -34.71
CA ASP A 184 -3.56 28.66 -35.16
C ASP A 184 -3.08 28.23 -36.56
N CYS A 185 -3.58 28.92 -37.58
CA CYS A 185 -3.08 28.79 -38.95
C CYS A 185 -1.71 29.45 -39.01
N THR A 186 -0.65 28.65 -38.93
CA THR A 186 0.66 29.00 -39.46
C THR A 186 0.79 28.43 -40.86
#